data_AF-U1Q9D7-F1
#
_entry.id   AF-U1Q9D7-F1
#
_cell.length_a   1.000
_cell.length_b   1.000
_cell.length_c   1.000
_cell.angle_alpha   90.00
_cell.angle_beta   90.00
_cell.angle_gamma   90.00
#
_symmetry.space_group_name_H-M   'P 1'
#
loop_
_entity.id
_entity.type
_entity.pdbx_description
1 polymer ?
#
loop_
_entity_poly.entity_id
_entity_poly.type
_entity_poly.pdbx_seq_one_letter_code
_entity_poly.pdbx_strand_id
1 'polypeptide(L)'
;MGLQRVGVLLIGCGLLLATLSAVTLGATAGSTDARCVDHDPVYSLSEIDLADLDVSYTNGCNTISVQPLVPAGGGLVVLGTLVGVIGVGRQRHRR
;
A
#
# COMPACT_ATOMS: atom_id res chain seq x y z
N MET A 1 6.71 -20.02 16.10
CA MET A 1 7.32 -18.66 16.03
C MET A 1 6.42 -17.69 16.80
N GLY A 2 6.96 -16.75 17.58
CA GLY A 2 6.13 -15.79 18.32
C GLY A 2 5.42 -14.79 17.41
N LEU A 3 4.21 -14.34 17.76
CA LEU A 3 3.41 -13.38 16.97
C LEU A 3 4.21 -12.11 16.60
N GLN A 4 5.05 -11.62 17.51
CA GLN A 4 5.92 -10.48 17.25
C GLN A 4 6.85 -10.73 16.04
N ARG A 5 7.45 -11.92 15.93
CA ARG A 5 8.34 -12.26 14.81
C ARG A 5 7.58 -12.39 13.50
N VAL A 6 6.35 -12.92 13.54
CA VAL A 6 5.47 -12.98 12.37
C VAL A 6 5.14 -11.56 11.89
N GLY A 7 4.82 -10.65 12.81
CA GLY A 7 4.59 -9.25 12.47
C GLY A 7 5.80 -8.59 11.78
N VAL A 8 7.01 -8.79 12.30
CA VAL A 8 8.25 -8.26 11.69
C VAL A 8 8.49 -8.83 10.29
N LEU A 9 8.24 -10.13 10.08
CA LEU A 9 8.38 -10.75 8.77
C LEU A 9 7.37 -10.18 7.76
N LEU A 10 6.11 -10.00 8.17
CA LEU A 10 5.07 -9.40 7.32
C LEU A 10 5.42 -7.96 6.92
N ILE A 11 5.93 -7.16 7.87
CA ILE A 11 6.40 -5.80 7.60
C ILE A 11 7.55 -5.84 6.59
N GLY A 12 8.57 -6.67 6.83
CA GLY A 12 9.73 -6.79 5.94
C GLY A 12 9.35 -7.22 4.53
N CYS A 13 8.52 -8.25 4.40
CA CYS A 13 8.02 -8.73 3.12
C CYS A 13 7.15 -7.68 2.42
N GLY A 14 6.28 -6.98 3.15
CA GLY A 14 5.43 -5.93 2.59
C GLY A 14 6.21 -4.75 2.04
N LEU A 15 7.19 -4.24 2.81
CA LEU A 15 8.10 -3.18 2.36
C LEU A 15 8.93 -3.62 1.15
N LEU A 16 9.48 -4.84 1.19
CA LEU A 16 10.27 -5.38 0.09
C LEU A 16 9.43 -5.50 -1.20
N LEU A 17 8.21 -6.04 -1.10
CA LEU A 17 7.30 -6.16 -2.24
C LEU A 17 6.90 -4.80 -2.80
N ALA A 18 6.51 -3.85 -1.94
CA ALA A 18 6.09 -2.51 -2.37
C ALA A 18 7.23 -1.73 -3.04
N THR A 19 8.43 -1.76 -2.44
CA THR A 19 9.59 -1.02 -2.96
C THR A 19 10.13 -1.64 -4.24
N LEU A 20 10.28 -2.96 -4.31
CA LEU A 20 10.72 -3.63 -5.54
C LEU A 20 9.73 -3.40 -6.67
N SER A 21 8.43 -3.58 -6.44
CA SER A 21 7.42 -3.36 -7.48
C SER A 21 7.42 -1.90 -7.96
N ALA A 22 7.46 -0.92 -7.05
CA ALA A 22 7.52 0.48 -7.43
C ALA A 22 8.78 0.82 -8.24
N VAL A 23 9.93 0.20 -7.94
CA VAL A 23 11.19 0.46 -8.65
C VAL A 23 11.26 -0.27 -10.00
N THR A 24 10.77 -1.51 -10.09
CA THR A 24 10.91 -2.33 -11.30
C THR A 24 9.80 -2.13 -12.31
N LEU A 25 8.58 -1.88 -11.84
CA LEU A 25 7.37 -1.75 -12.68
C LEU A 25 6.86 -0.30 -12.73
N GLY A 26 7.34 0.56 -11.83
CA GLY A 26 6.78 1.89 -11.59
C GLY A 26 5.73 1.87 -10.49
N ALA A 27 5.49 3.05 -9.89
CA ALA A 27 4.49 3.20 -8.83
C ALA A 27 3.04 3.23 -9.36
N THR A 28 2.86 3.49 -10.65
CA THR A 28 1.56 3.66 -11.31
C THR A 28 1.43 2.67 -12.46
N ALA A 29 0.31 1.95 -12.51
CA ALA A 29 0.00 1.03 -13.59
C ALA A 29 -0.45 1.76 -14.87
N GLY A 30 -1.02 2.96 -14.71
CA GLY A 30 -1.46 3.78 -15.83
C GLY A 30 -2.07 5.10 -15.38
N SER A 31 -2.22 6.01 -16.34
CA SER A 31 -2.93 7.28 -16.19
C SER A 31 -3.80 7.51 -17.41
N THR A 32 -4.94 8.17 -17.23
CA THR A 32 -5.59 8.83 -18.37
C THR A 32 -4.69 9.96 -18.87
N ASP A 33 -4.64 10.16 -20.19
CA ASP A 33 -3.81 11.21 -20.82
C ASP A 33 -4.69 12.35 -21.34
N ALA A 34 -5.43 13.01 -20.44
CA ALA A 34 -6.11 14.26 -20.76
C ALA A 34 -5.11 15.42 -20.67
N ARG A 35 -5.05 16.24 -21.73
CA ARG A 35 -4.34 17.52 -21.68
C ARG A 35 -5.21 18.55 -20.96
N CYS A 36 -4.83 18.90 -19.74
CA CYS A 36 -5.41 20.03 -19.02
C CYS A 36 -4.42 21.19 -19.00
N VAL A 37 -4.76 22.26 -19.73
CA VAL A 37 -4.03 23.54 -19.69
C VAL A 37 -4.53 24.34 -18.48
N ASP A 38 -3.62 24.93 -17.71
CA ASP A 38 -3.90 25.75 -16.53
C ASP A 38 -4.80 25.06 -15.47
N HIS A 39 -4.42 23.85 -15.07
CA HIS A 39 -5.11 23.11 -14.01
C HIS A 39 -4.25 22.98 -12.76
N ASP A 40 -4.79 23.40 -11.62
CA ASP A 40 -4.18 23.14 -10.30
C ASP A 40 -4.48 21.71 -9.86
N PRO A 41 -3.47 20.88 -9.54
CA PRO A 41 -3.70 19.50 -9.20
C PRO A 41 -4.45 19.38 -7.86
N VAL A 42 -5.62 18.73 -7.90
CA VAL A 42 -6.41 18.40 -6.71
C VAL A 42 -6.40 16.88 -6.56
N TYR A 43 -5.63 16.39 -5.58
CA TYR A 43 -5.49 14.95 -5.36
C TYR A 43 -6.64 14.43 -4.50
N SER A 44 -7.39 13.46 -5.03
CA SER A 44 -8.39 12.73 -4.26
C SER A 44 -8.39 11.25 -4.62
N LEU A 45 -8.64 10.40 -3.62
CA LEU A 45 -8.91 8.99 -3.84
C LEU A 45 -10.19 8.84 -4.66
N SER A 46 -10.11 8.12 -5.77
CA SER A 46 -11.25 7.88 -6.66
C SER A 46 -11.89 6.54 -6.33
N GLU A 47 -11.08 5.49 -6.26
CA GLU A 47 -11.57 4.13 -6.06
C GLU A 47 -10.54 3.28 -5.30
N ILE A 48 -11.06 2.35 -4.50
CA ILE A 48 -10.29 1.30 -3.83
C ILE A 48 -11.04 -0.01 -4.07
N ASP A 49 -10.52 -0.85 -4.96
CA ASP A 49 -10.98 -2.21 -5.14
C ASP A 49 -10.03 -3.17 -4.42
N LEU A 50 -10.51 -3.73 -3.31
CA LEU A 50 -9.74 -4.66 -2.49
C LEU A 50 -9.68 -6.08 -3.08
N ALA A 51 -10.61 -6.45 -3.96
CA ALA A 51 -10.65 -7.77 -4.58
C ALA A 51 -9.57 -7.87 -5.66
N ASP A 52 -9.41 -6.81 -6.45
CA ASP A 52 -8.40 -6.71 -7.51
C ASP A 52 -7.12 -5.99 -7.07
N LEU A 53 -7.07 -5.51 -5.81
CA LEU A 53 -5.99 -4.70 -5.24
C LEU A 53 -5.68 -3.45 -6.09
N ASP A 54 -6.71 -2.89 -6.72
CA ASP A 54 -6.61 -1.65 -7.48
C ASP A 54 -6.87 -0.46 -6.56
N VAL A 55 -6.02 0.54 -6.67
CA VAL A 55 -6.18 1.81 -5.99
C VAL A 55 -5.99 2.88 -7.03
N SER A 56 -7.01 3.71 -7.23
CA SER A 56 -6.92 4.82 -8.15
C SER A 56 -7.15 6.15 -7.45
N TYR A 57 -6.38 7.14 -7.87
CA TYR A 57 -6.53 8.52 -7.42
C TYR A 57 -6.66 9.43 -8.63
N THR A 58 -7.39 10.52 -8.47
CA THR A 58 -7.44 11.58 -9.47
C THR A 58 -6.60 12.75 -9.01
N ASN A 59 -5.99 13.47 -9.96
CA ASN A 59 -5.38 14.78 -9.72
C ASN A 59 -6.30 15.94 -10.16
N GLY A 60 -7.60 15.66 -10.34
CA GLY A 60 -8.63 16.59 -10.79
C GLY A 60 -8.77 16.68 -12.31
N CYS A 61 -7.79 16.15 -13.06
CA CYS A 61 -7.80 16.11 -14.52
C CYS A 61 -7.67 14.67 -15.04
N ASN A 62 -6.72 13.92 -14.47
CA ASN A 62 -6.40 12.56 -14.84
C ASN A 62 -6.66 11.60 -13.69
N THR A 63 -7.11 10.40 -14.03
CA THR A 63 -7.22 9.29 -13.10
C THR A 63 -5.98 8.42 -13.25
N ILE A 64 -5.33 8.12 -12.13
CA ILE A 64 -4.09 7.37 -12.04
C ILE A 64 -4.38 6.11 -11.24
N SER A 65 -4.08 4.94 -11.81
CA SER A 65 -4.12 3.66 -11.11
C SER A 65 -2.73 3.33 -10.56
N VAL A 66 -2.67 2.93 -9.29
CA VAL A 66 -1.46 2.53 -8.59
C VAL A 66 -1.12 1.09 -8.95
N GLN A 67 0.17 0.79 -9.12
CA GLN A 67 0.62 -0.57 -9.40
C GLN A 67 0.13 -1.54 -8.29
N PRO A 68 -0.66 -2.60 -8.57
CA PRO A 68 -1.36 -3.39 -7.53
C PRO A 68 -0.48 -4.04 -6.47
N LEU A 69 0.79 -4.32 -6.79
CA LEU A 69 1.75 -4.87 -5.82
C LEU A 69 2.17 -3.86 -4.74
N VAL A 70 2.04 -2.56 -5.01
CA VAL A 70 2.33 -1.49 -4.06
C VAL A 70 1.30 -1.46 -2.91
N PRO A 71 -0.03 -1.34 -3.16
CA PRO A 71 -1.02 -1.44 -2.09
C PRO A 71 -1.06 -2.84 -1.46
N ALA A 72 -0.77 -3.91 -2.20
CA ALA A 72 -0.59 -5.26 -1.62
C ALA A 72 0.52 -5.27 -0.55
N GLY A 73 1.69 -4.73 -0.88
CA GLY A 73 2.80 -4.60 0.05
C GLY A 73 2.47 -3.68 1.22
N GLY A 74 1.79 -2.57 0.97
CA GLY A 74 1.25 -1.68 2.01
C GLY A 74 0.30 -2.40 2.98
N GLY A 75 -0.61 -3.22 2.46
CA GLY A 75 -1.52 -4.04 3.25
C GLY A 75 -0.80 -5.04 4.15
N LEU A 76 0.27 -5.69 3.64
CA LEU A 76 1.12 -6.57 4.44
C LEU A 76 1.84 -5.83 5.57
N VAL A 77 2.28 -4.59 5.35
CA VAL A 77 2.85 -3.76 6.40
C VAL A 77 1.81 -3.46 7.49
N VAL A 78 0.60 -3.05 7.09
CA VAL A 78 -0.50 -2.79 8.05
C VAL A 78 -0.84 -4.05 8.85
N LEU A 79 -1.02 -5.20 8.20
CA LEU A 79 -1.27 -6.46 8.89
C LEU A 79 -0.10 -6.86 9.80
N GLY A 80 1.13 -6.71 9.34
CA GLY A 80 2.32 -7.01 10.11
C GLY A 80 2.46 -6.15 11.36
N THR A 81 2.14 -4.86 11.28
CA THR A 81 2.12 -3.97 12.45
C THR A 81 1.06 -4.40 13.47
N LEU A 82 -0.17 -4.69 13.03
CA LEU A 82 -1.24 -5.17 13.91
C LEU A 82 -0.86 -6.47 14.62
N VAL A 83 -0.40 -7.47 13.86
CA VAL A 83 0.02 -8.78 14.40
C VAL A 83 1.21 -8.63 15.36
N GLY A 84 2.17 -7.78 15.00
CA GLY A 84 3.34 -7.47 15.82
C GLY A 84 2.98 -6.85 17.16
N VAL A 85 2.13 -5.82 17.15
CA VAL A 85 1.64 -5.12 18.35
C VAL A 85 0.85 -6.07 19.26
N ILE A 86 -0.04 -6.89 18.70
CA ILE A 86 -0.79 -7.91 19.45
C ILE A 86 0.18 -8.91 20.10
N GLY A 87 1.24 -9.31 19.39
CA GLY A 87 2.28 -10.17 19.92
C GLY A 87 2.98 -9.58 21.14
N VAL A 88 3.38 -8.31 21.07
CA VAL A 88 4.02 -7.58 22.17
C VAL A 88 3.07 -7.46 23.37
N GLY A 89 1.81 -7.07 23.13
CA GLY A 89 0.81 -6.94 24.19
C GLY A 89 0.56 -8.25 24.94
N ARG A 90 0.43 -9.36 24.21
CA ARG A 90 0.27 -10.70 24.81
C ARG A 90 1.49 -11.14 25.63
N GLN A 91 2.70 -10.81 25.18
CA GLN A 91 3.91 -11.14 25.91
C GLN A 91 4.06 -10.32 27.19
N ARG A 92 3.58 -9.07 27.18
CA ARG A 92 3.54 -8.20 28.37
C ARG A 92 2.54 -8.66 29.42
N HIS A 93 1.36 -9.13 29.00
CA HIS A 93 0.29 -9.58 29.90
C HIS A 93 0.56 -10.95 30.55
N ARG A 94 1.51 -11.73 30.01
CA ARG A 94 1.92 -13.04 30.54
C ARG A 94 3.13 -12.96 31.50
N ARG A 95 3.68 -11.77 31.72
CA ARG A 95 4.72 -11.49 32.72
C ARG A 95 4.08 -10.80 33.91
#